data_AF-A0A848ZNB4-F1
#
_entry.id   AF-A0A848ZNB4-F1
#
_cell.length_a   1.000
_cell.length_b   1.000
_cell.length_c   1.000
_cell.angle_alpha   90.00
_cell.angle_beta   90.00
_cell.angle_gamma   90.00
#
_symmetry.space_group_name_H-M   'P 1'
#
loop_
_entity.id
_entity.type
_entity.pdbx_description
1 polymer ?
#
loop_
_entity_poly.entity_id
_entity_poly.type
_entity_poly.pdbx_seq_one_letter_code
_entity_poly.pdbx_strand_id
1 'polypeptide(L)'
;LEDTPYKIGGSGFIELGWNWNTRLLKNSNFWRLKYGFSMQWNKLNLKDNQYFVKDGASVFLEQFPIPLKKAKFRTTYLVLPLYLEFGPSKRMEKDDRIRYLNNDQFKMGIGGFAGVNLGTMQKLKYKEDGKKVKDKSKQDFGTNDFVYGLGAYVGIGDISVYAKYNLSTIFKDQYPRQNNISLGLRFDLD
;
A
#
# COMPACT_ATOMS: atom_id res chain seq x y z
N LEU A 1 -6.41 6.74 -18.76
CA LEU A 1 -6.97 6.19 -17.49
C LEU A 1 -8.20 5.31 -17.73
N GLU A 2 -8.90 5.45 -18.86
CA GLU A 2 -10.06 4.61 -19.23
C GLU A 2 -9.70 3.16 -19.60
N ASP A 3 -8.49 2.90 -20.09
CA ASP A 3 -8.00 1.57 -20.52
C ASP A 3 -7.56 0.61 -19.40
N THR A 4 -7.84 0.91 -18.13
CA THR A 4 -7.46 0.00 -17.04
C THR A 4 -8.61 -0.97 -16.71
N PRO A 5 -8.32 -2.28 -16.52
CA PRO A 5 -9.33 -3.29 -16.16
C PRO A 5 -9.83 -3.12 -14.72
N TYR A 6 -9.42 -2.07 -14.02
CA TYR A 6 -9.73 -1.81 -12.62
C TYR A 6 -10.74 -0.68 -12.45
N LYS A 7 -11.70 -0.84 -11.54
CA LYS A 7 -12.62 0.24 -11.16
C LYS A 7 -11.87 1.31 -10.39
N ILE A 8 -11.93 2.55 -10.88
CA ILE A 8 -11.45 3.76 -10.19
C ILE A 8 -12.17 3.88 -8.83
N GLY A 9 -13.47 3.60 -8.81
CA GLY A 9 -14.28 3.51 -7.60
C GLY A 9 -14.08 2.19 -6.84
N GLY A 10 -13.53 2.29 -5.63
CA GLY A 10 -13.52 1.21 -4.64
C GLY A 10 -12.33 0.25 -4.74
N SER A 11 -11.37 0.47 -5.64
CA SER A 11 -9.99 0.00 -5.45
C SER A 11 -9.33 0.91 -4.40
N GLY A 12 -8.42 0.39 -3.58
CA GLY A 12 -7.81 1.20 -2.54
C GLY A 12 -6.75 0.47 -1.75
N PHE A 13 -6.03 1.26 -0.96
CA PHE A 13 -4.88 0.85 -0.20
C PHE A 13 -5.07 1.25 1.26
N ILE A 14 -4.73 0.34 2.17
CA ILE A 14 -4.66 0.62 3.61
C ILE A 14 -3.32 0.09 4.10
N GLU A 15 -2.64 0.88 4.91
CA GLU A 15 -1.39 0.51 5.55
C GLU A 15 -1.46 0.81 7.04
N LEU A 16 -1.04 -0.16 7.85
CA LEU A 16 -0.88 0.00 9.28
C LEU A 16 0.50 -0.50 9.65
N GLY A 17 1.28 0.30 10.36
CA GLY A 17 2.64 -0.06 10.69
C GLY A 17 3.13 0.62 11.94
N TRP A 18 4.20 0.04 12.49
CA TRP A 18 4.96 0.61 13.58
C TRP A 18 6.26 1.17 13.01
N ASN A 19 6.54 2.44 13.30
CA ASN A 19 7.73 3.12 12.81
C ASN A 19 8.53 3.68 13.99
N TRP A 20 9.85 3.68 13.84
CA TRP A 20 10.80 4.34 14.72
C TRP A 20 11.48 5.47 13.98
N ASN A 21 11.83 6.51 14.71
CA ASN A 21 12.54 7.68 14.21
C ASN A 21 13.89 7.78 14.91
N THR A 22 14.99 7.80 14.15
CA THR A 22 16.34 8.03 14.68
C THR A 22 16.91 9.32 14.11
N ARG A 23 17.35 10.24 14.97
CA ARG A 23 18.04 11.46 14.53
C ARG A 23 19.40 11.10 13.93
N LEU A 24 19.75 11.71 12.80
CA LEU A 24 21.04 11.50 12.15
C LEU A 24 22.12 12.48 12.64
N LEU A 25 21.73 13.68 13.07
CA LEU A 25 22.66 14.70 13.56
C LEU A 25 22.61 14.80 15.10
N LYS A 26 23.78 14.96 15.72
CA LYS A 26 23.90 15.11 17.19
C LYS A 26 23.29 16.42 17.71
N ASN A 27 23.39 17.48 16.92
CA ASN A 27 23.02 18.86 17.33
C ASN A 27 21.77 19.41 16.62
N SER A 28 21.15 18.64 15.72
CA SER A 28 19.96 19.05 14.98
C SER A 28 19.04 17.86 14.76
N ASN A 29 17.74 18.05 14.91
CA ASN A 29 16.75 17.02 14.62
C ASN A 29 16.11 17.22 13.23
N PHE A 30 16.74 18.03 12.36
CA PHE A 30 16.25 18.27 11.00
C PHE A 30 16.29 17.01 10.14
N TRP A 31 17.32 16.17 10.30
CA TRP A 31 17.50 14.92 9.56
C TRP A 31 17.15 13.73 10.45
N ARG A 32 16.13 12.97 10.05
CA ARG A 32 15.65 11.79 10.78
C ARG A 32 15.56 10.60 9.82
N LEU A 33 16.08 9.46 10.26
CA LEU A 33 15.86 8.18 9.60
C LEU A 33 14.62 7.53 10.21
N LYS A 34 13.58 7.35 9.40
CA LYS A 34 12.33 6.68 9.77
C LYS A 34 12.32 5.28 9.18
N TYR A 35 12.25 4.27 10.02
CA TYR A 35 12.22 2.87 9.62
C TYR A 35 11.23 2.09 10.46
N GLY A 36 10.78 0.93 9.97
CA GLY A 36 9.72 0.21 10.67
C GLY A 36 9.31 -1.07 9.99
N PHE A 37 8.12 -1.52 10.36
CA PHE A 37 7.39 -2.55 9.64
C PHE A 37 5.93 -2.15 9.49
N SER A 38 5.31 -2.49 8.37
CA SER A 38 3.92 -2.20 8.08
C SER A 38 3.25 -3.35 7.36
N MET A 39 1.97 -3.58 7.69
CA MET A 39 1.09 -4.41 6.89
C MET A 39 0.35 -3.54 5.89
N GLN A 40 0.45 -3.91 4.61
CA GLN A 40 -0.23 -3.25 3.51
C GLN A 40 -1.31 -4.16 2.94
N TRP A 41 -2.55 -3.67 2.92
CA TRP A 41 -3.67 -4.31 2.26
C TRP A 41 -4.02 -3.55 0.98
N ASN A 42 -3.68 -4.15 -0.15
CA ASN A 42 -4.07 -3.66 -1.46
C ASN A 42 -5.37 -4.32 -1.88
N LYS A 43 -6.27 -3.54 -2.48
CA LYS A 43 -7.56 -4.02 -2.96
C LYS A 43 -7.82 -3.47 -4.35
N LEU A 44 -7.93 -4.37 -5.33
CA LEU A 44 -8.28 -4.06 -6.71
C LEU A 44 -9.69 -4.59 -6.99
N ASN A 45 -10.56 -3.75 -7.53
CA ASN A 45 -11.87 -4.19 -8.04
C ASN A 45 -11.77 -4.36 -9.56
N LEU A 46 -12.05 -5.56 -10.07
CA LEU A 46 -12.03 -5.85 -11.50
C LEU A 46 -13.32 -5.34 -12.17
N LYS A 47 -13.20 -4.89 -13.42
CA LYS A 47 -14.31 -4.50 -14.31
C LYS A 47 -14.79 -5.69 -15.16
N ASP A 48 -15.91 -5.46 -15.85
CA ASP A 48 -16.33 -6.24 -17.03
C ASP A 48 -16.39 -7.76 -16.85
N ASN A 49 -16.85 -8.16 -15.66
CA ASN A 49 -17.04 -9.57 -15.32
C ASN A 49 -15.73 -10.39 -15.34
N GLN A 50 -14.59 -9.73 -15.20
CA GLN A 50 -13.29 -10.39 -15.25
C GLN A 50 -12.85 -10.94 -13.90
N TYR A 51 -12.08 -12.02 -13.94
CA TYR A 51 -11.43 -12.63 -12.78
C TYR A 51 -10.02 -13.11 -13.17
N PHE A 52 -9.12 -13.19 -12.18
CA PHE A 52 -7.78 -13.73 -12.42
C PHE A 52 -7.82 -15.25 -12.45
N VAL A 53 -7.24 -15.81 -13.50
CA VAL A 53 -6.98 -17.24 -13.70
C VAL A 53 -5.48 -17.44 -13.77
N LYS A 54 -4.99 -18.46 -13.06
CA LYS A 54 -3.60 -18.87 -13.12
C LYS A 54 -3.52 -20.08 -14.04
N ASP A 55 -2.71 -19.97 -15.10
CA ASP A 55 -2.38 -21.08 -15.98
C ASP A 55 -0.86 -21.30 -15.95
N GLY A 56 -0.43 -22.34 -15.24
CA GLY A 56 0.99 -22.58 -14.95
C GLY A 56 1.65 -21.43 -14.18
N ALA A 57 2.62 -20.77 -14.81
CA ALA A 57 3.34 -19.61 -14.26
C ALA A 57 2.68 -18.26 -14.60
N SER A 58 1.82 -18.24 -15.63
CA SER A 58 1.21 -17.02 -16.16
C SER A 58 -0.15 -16.74 -15.54
N VAL A 59 -0.52 -15.47 -15.50
CA VAL A 59 -1.77 -15.01 -14.89
C VAL A 59 -2.52 -14.18 -15.91
N PHE A 60 -3.76 -14.58 -16.19
CA PHE A 60 -4.61 -13.95 -17.20
C PHE A 60 -5.89 -13.42 -16.57
N LEU A 61 -6.48 -12.41 -17.22
CA LEU A 61 -7.83 -11.95 -16.93
C LEU A 61 -8.78 -12.65 -17.90
N GLU A 62 -9.66 -13.48 -17.36
CA GLU A 62 -10.70 -14.15 -18.14
C GLU A 62 -12.07 -13.61 -17.78
N GLN A 63 -13.04 -13.78 -18.68
CA GLN A 63 -14.44 -13.51 -18.36
C GLN A 63 -15.01 -14.67 -17.54
N PHE A 64 -15.64 -14.33 -16.42
CA PHE A 64 -16.36 -15.32 -15.63
C PHE A 64 -17.65 -15.71 -16.34
N PRO A 65 -18.02 -17.00 -16.44
CA PRO A 65 -19.16 -17.46 -17.24
C PRO A 65 -20.51 -16.91 -16.75
N ILE A 66 -20.60 -16.53 -15.47
CA ILE A 66 -21.80 -15.99 -14.84
C ILE A 66 -21.61 -14.49 -14.59
N PRO A 67 -22.61 -13.61 -14.78
CA PRO A 67 -22.50 -12.21 -14.43
C PRO A 67 -22.13 -11.96 -12.95
N LEU A 68 -20.92 -11.46 -12.72
CA LEU A 68 -20.38 -11.10 -11.41
C LEU A 68 -20.97 -9.77 -10.95
N LYS A 69 -21.57 -9.80 -9.77
CA LYS A 69 -21.94 -8.59 -9.02
C LYS A 69 -20.72 -7.86 -8.48
N LYS A 70 -19.70 -8.60 -8.02
CA LYS A 70 -18.45 -8.05 -7.48
C LYS A 70 -17.29 -9.01 -7.73
N ALA A 71 -16.23 -8.49 -8.34
CA ALA A 71 -14.94 -9.15 -8.50
C ALA A 71 -13.88 -8.32 -7.76
N LYS A 72 -13.22 -8.91 -6.75
CA LYS A 72 -12.21 -8.23 -5.94
C LYS A 72 -10.96 -9.06 -5.80
N PHE A 73 -9.82 -8.46 -6.04
CA PHE A 73 -8.52 -9.02 -5.77
C PHE A 73 -7.88 -8.29 -4.60
N ARG A 74 -7.31 -9.03 -3.66
CA ARG A 74 -6.66 -8.48 -2.46
C ARG A 74 -5.30 -9.10 -2.29
N THR A 75 -4.32 -8.27 -1.97
CA THR A 75 -2.99 -8.73 -1.58
C THR A 75 -2.61 -8.12 -0.24
N THR A 76 -1.92 -8.90 0.57
CA THR A 76 -1.41 -8.49 1.88
C THR A 76 0.10 -8.59 1.86
N TYR A 77 0.77 -7.47 2.10
CA TYR A 77 2.24 -7.43 2.18
C TYR A 77 2.68 -7.07 3.59
N LEU A 78 3.78 -7.66 4.04
CA LEU A 78 4.59 -7.16 5.14
C LEU A 78 5.73 -6.34 4.54
N VAL A 79 5.82 -5.08 4.90
CA VAL A 79 6.72 -4.11 4.29
C VAL A 79 7.61 -3.47 5.35
N LEU A 80 8.87 -3.30 5.00
CA LEU A 80 9.86 -2.56 5.77
C LEU A 80 10.06 -1.20 5.08
N PRO A 81 9.44 -0.13 5.58
CA PRO A 81 9.69 1.22 5.10
C PRO A 81 11.04 1.74 5.59
N LEU A 82 11.73 2.49 4.73
CA LEU A 82 12.94 3.25 5.07
C LEU A 82 12.86 4.63 4.41
N TYR A 83 12.67 5.65 5.22
CA TYR A 83 12.50 7.03 4.79
C TYR A 83 13.52 7.94 5.46
N LEU A 84 14.08 8.86 4.68
CA LEU A 84 14.75 10.03 5.20
C LEU A 84 13.70 11.12 5.35
N GLU A 85 13.44 11.51 6.57
CA GLU A 85 12.50 12.56 6.93
C GLU A 85 13.25 13.85 7.28
N PHE A 86 12.73 14.96 6.75
CA PHE A 86 13.21 16.31 6.96
C PHE A 86 12.07 17.18 7.47
N GLY A 87 12.35 17.95 8.51
CA GLY A 87 11.38 18.90 9.04
C GLY A 87 11.97 19.66 10.24
N PRO A 88 11.67 20.97 10.37
CA PRO A 88 12.10 21.73 11.53
C PRO A 88 11.56 21.07 12.80
N SER A 89 12.43 20.87 13.80
CA SER A 89 11.99 20.49 15.15
C SER A 89 12.02 21.73 16.05
N LYS A 90 10.92 22.08 16.73
CA LYS A 90 11.01 23.09 17.79
C LYS A 90 11.50 22.39 19.06
N ARG A 91 12.65 22.82 19.58
CA ARG A 91 13.00 22.61 20.99
C ARG A 91 12.08 23.53 21.80
N MET A 92 11.20 22.97 22.64
CA MET A 92 10.54 23.73 23.69
C MET A 92 11.11 23.27 25.02
N GLU A 93 11.94 24.13 25.62
CA GLU A 93 12.32 24.00 27.03
C GLU A 93 11.15 24.46 27.89
N LYS A 94 10.66 23.57 28.76
CA LYS A 94 9.80 23.93 29.89
C LYS A 94 10.38 23.28 31.14
N ASP A 95 10.90 24.13 32.02
CA ASP A 95 11.44 24.05 33.40
C ASP A 95 11.71 22.73 34.15
N ASP A 96 11.37 21.53 33.67
CA ASP A 96 11.87 20.29 34.29
C ASP A 96 11.84 19.02 33.42
N ARG A 97 11.34 19.07 32.18
CA ARG A 97 11.39 17.92 31.24
C ARG A 97 11.44 18.37 29.79
N ILE A 98 12.43 17.86 29.04
CA ILE A 98 12.51 18.07 27.58
C ILE A 98 11.45 17.18 26.93
N ARG A 99 10.35 17.78 26.44
CA ARG A 99 9.34 17.11 25.61
C ARG A 99 9.37 17.73 24.22
N TYR A 100 9.70 16.93 23.20
CA TYR A 100 9.52 17.32 21.81
C TYR A 100 8.04 17.06 21.46
N LEU A 101 7.23 18.11 21.30
CA LEU A 101 5.90 17.97 20.68
C LEU A 101 6.07 18.15 19.17
N ASN A 102 5.72 17.12 18.39
CA ASN A 102 5.65 17.19 16.93
C ASN A 102 4.33 17.81 16.42
N ASN A 103 3.44 18.30 17.31
CA ASN A 103 2.21 18.99 16.92
C ASN A 103 2.55 20.26 16.12
N ASP A 104 2.05 20.32 14.88
CA ASP A 104 2.07 21.47 13.95
C ASP A 104 3.36 21.75 13.17
N GLN A 105 4.29 20.80 13.07
CA GLN A 105 5.51 21.01 12.28
C GLN A 105 5.43 20.39 10.89
N PHE A 106 5.93 21.12 9.90
CA PHE A 106 6.09 20.62 8.54
C PHE A 106 7.07 19.44 8.54
N LYS A 107 6.68 18.35 7.90
CA LYS A 107 7.52 17.17 7.67
C LYS A 107 7.41 16.73 6.23
N MET A 108 8.54 16.35 5.67
CA MET A 108 8.63 15.73 4.36
C MET A 108 9.54 14.52 4.47
N GLY A 109 9.13 13.38 3.94
CA GLY A 109 9.96 12.20 3.87
C GLY A 109 10.07 11.67 2.47
N ILE A 110 11.27 11.22 2.09
CA ILE A 110 11.52 10.50 0.84
C ILE A 110 12.32 9.25 1.13
N GLY A 111 12.00 8.16 0.45
CA GLY A 111 12.71 6.92 0.66
C GLY A 111 12.14 5.75 -0.12
N GLY A 112 12.45 4.57 0.36
CA GLY A 112 12.09 3.31 -0.26
C GLY A 112 11.33 2.41 0.71
N PHE A 113 10.80 1.34 0.15
CA PHE A 113 10.28 0.24 0.93
C PHE A 113 10.52 -1.08 0.20
N ALA A 114 10.68 -2.13 0.98
CA ALA A 114 10.77 -3.50 0.49
C ALA A 114 9.96 -4.41 1.39
N GLY A 115 9.38 -5.47 0.84
CA GLY A 115 8.48 -6.32 1.59
C GLY A 115 8.20 -7.64 0.91
N VAL A 116 7.48 -8.49 1.63
CA VAL A 116 7.09 -9.83 1.21
C VAL A 116 5.57 -9.95 1.16
N ASN A 117 5.07 -10.72 0.20
CA ASN A 117 3.67 -11.07 0.08
C ASN A 117 3.31 -12.15 1.11
N LEU A 118 2.41 -11.81 2.02
CA LEU A 118 1.90 -12.73 3.02
C LEU A 118 0.68 -13.53 2.53
N GLY A 119 0.02 -13.05 1.47
CA GLY A 119 -1.10 -13.77 0.93
C GLY A 119 -1.98 -12.96 -0.02
N THR A 120 -2.65 -13.73 -0.87
CA THR A 120 -3.53 -13.23 -1.90
C THR A 120 -4.91 -13.84 -1.80
N MET A 121 -5.93 -13.06 -2.10
CA MET A 121 -7.31 -13.49 -2.07
C MET A 121 -8.09 -12.90 -3.24
N GLN A 122 -8.71 -13.78 -4.01
CA GLN A 122 -9.74 -13.41 -4.97
C GLN A 122 -11.11 -13.65 -4.36
N LYS A 123 -12.00 -12.68 -4.52
CA LYS A 123 -13.38 -12.75 -4.06
C LYS A 123 -14.33 -12.44 -5.19
N LEU A 124 -15.17 -13.42 -5.51
CA LEU A 124 -16.19 -13.35 -6.54
C LEU A 124 -17.57 -13.40 -5.89
N LYS A 125 -18.52 -12.65 -6.44
CA LYS A 125 -19.92 -12.67 -6.02
C LYS A 125 -20.80 -12.70 -7.25
N TYR A 126 -21.61 -13.74 -7.39
CA TYR A 126 -22.54 -13.93 -8.51
C TYR A 126 -23.89 -14.45 -8.00
N LYS A 127 -24.82 -14.67 -8.93
CA LYS A 127 -26.08 -15.37 -8.67
C LYS A 127 -26.09 -16.64 -9.50
N GLU A 128 -26.49 -17.74 -8.88
CA GLU A 128 -26.66 -19.05 -9.52
C GLU A 128 -28.00 -19.59 -9.01
N ASP A 129 -28.89 -19.97 -9.92
CA ASP A 129 -30.27 -20.41 -9.62
C ASP A 129 -31.03 -19.46 -8.67
N GLY A 130 -30.89 -18.15 -8.88
CA GLY A 130 -31.49 -17.10 -8.06
C GLY A 130 -30.85 -16.90 -6.68
N LYS A 131 -29.99 -17.82 -6.21
CA LYS A 131 -29.28 -17.74 -4.94
C LYS A 131 -28.00 -16.92 -5.08
N LYS A 132 -27.64 -16.15 -4.04
CA LYS A 132 -26.43 -15.32 -4.02
C LYS A 132 -25.25 -16.19 -3.59
N VAL A 133 -24.29 -16.40 -4.50
CA VAL A 133 -23.05 -17.13 -4.20
C VAL A 133 -21.91 -16.13 -3.94
N LYS A 134 -21.04 -16.47 -3.00
CA LYS A 134 -19.87 -15.68 -2.62
C LYS A 134 -18.68 -16.60 -2.45
N ASP A 135 -17.84 -16.62 -3.47
CA ASP A 135 -16.62 -17.39 -3.47
C ASP A 135 -15.42 -16.54 -3.01
N LYS A 136 -14.51 -17.16 -2.26
CA LYS A 136 -13.27 -16.58 -1.76
C LYS A 136 -12.16 -17.62 -1.90
N SER A 137 -11.37 -17.52 -2.96
CA SER A 137 -10.17 -18.33 -3.11
C SER A 137 -8.96 -17.61 -2.50
N LYS A 138 -8.27 -18.30 -1.60
CA LYS A 138 -6.95 -17.92 -1.04
C LYS A 138 -5.93 -18.89 -1.59
N GLN A 139 -5.37 -18.57 -2.75
CA GLN A 139 -4.31 -19.34 -3.38
C GLN A 139 -3.29 -18.39 -3.96
N ASP A 140 -2.13 -18.92 -4.34
CA ASP A 140 -1.18 -18.16 -5.14
C ASP A 140 -1.77 -17.90 -6.53
N PHE A 141 -2.01 -16.63 -6.83
CA PHE A 141 -2.48 -16.15 -8.12
C PHE A 141 -1.30 -15.69 -9.02
N GLY A 142 -0.10 -16.27 -8.86
CA GLY A 142 1.10 -15.86 -9.59
C GLY A 142 1.55 -14.44 -9.24
N THR A 143 1.18 -13.97 -8.05
CA THR A 143 1.60 -12.66 -7.56
C THR A 143 3.06 -12.66 -7.21
N ASN A 144 3.70 -11.49 -7.32
CA ASN A 144 5.08 -11.36 -6.89
C ASN A 144 5.20 -11.63 -5.39
N ASP A 145 6.20 -12.43 -5.00
CA ASP A 145 6.46 -12.75 -3.60
C ASP A 145 7.11 -11.57 -2.89
N PHE A 146 7.73 -10.67 -3.66
CA PHE A 146 8.39 -9.47 -3.15
C PHE A 146 7.74 -8.21 -3.72
N VAL A 147 7.64 -7.20 -2.88
CA VAL A 147 7.21 -5.86 -3.27
C VAL A 147 8.31 -4.88 -2.90
N TYR A 148 8.69 -4.01 -3.82
CA TYR A 148 9.63 -2.93 -3.51
C TYR A 148 9.31 -1.70 -4.34
N GLY A 149 9.69 -0.54 -3.82
CA GLY A 149 9.33 0.71 -4.43
C GLY A 149 9.91 1.92 -3.74
N LEU A 150 9.53 3.07 -4.27
CA LEU A 150 9.87 4.38 -3.73
C LEU A 150 8.61 5.02 -3.17
N GLY A 151 8.78 5.88 -2.18
CA GLY A 151 7.70 6.71 -1.71
C GLY A 151 8.19 8.08 -1.25
N ALA A 152 7.25 8.99 -1.19
CA ALA A 152 7.43 10.28 -0.56
C ALA A 152 6.16 10.63 0.21
N TYR A 153 6.30 11.47 1.23
CA TYR A 153 5.18 12.07 1.93
C TYR A 153 5.52 13.49 2.34
N VAL A 154 4.48 14.31 2.44
CA VAL A 154 4.56 15.68 2.93
C VAL A 154 3.35 15.97 3.81
N GLY A 155 3.55 16.65 4.93
CA GLY A 155 2.48 16.90 5.86
C GLY A 155 2.84 17.85 6.99
N ILE A 156 1.89 18.04 7.89
CA ILE A 156 1.97 18.93 9.03
C ILE A 156 1.40 18.20 10.25
N GLY A 157 2.19 18.14 11.34
CA GLY A 157 1.81 17.41 12.55
C GLY A 157 1.58 15.93 12.25
N ASP A 158 0.42 15.40 12.66
CA ASP A 158 0.07 13.99 12.53
C ASP A 158 -0.42 13.62 11.12
N ILE A 159 -0.86 14.59 10.33
CA ILE A 159 -1.49 14.37 9.03
C ILE A 159 -0.49 14.59 7.91
N SER A 160 -0.46 13.68 6.93
CA SER A 160 0.38 13.81 5.74
C SER A 160 -0.31 13.26 4.50
N VAL A 161 0.02 13.82 3.34
CA VAL A 161 -0.27 13.21 2.06
C VAL A 161 0.94 12.34 1.70
N TYR A 162 0.69 11.11 1.26
CA TYR A 162 1.75 10.20 0.85
C TYR A 162 1.51 9.69 -0.58
N ALA A 163 2.61 9.41 -1.26
CA ALA A 163 2.66 8.79 -2.56
C ALA A 163 3.66 7.62 -2.54
N LYS A 164 3.25 6.49 -3.12
CA LYS A 164 4.10 5.31 -3.30
C LYS A 164 4.05 4.84 -4.74
N TYR A 165 5.22 4.50 -5.27
CA TYR A 165 5.40 3.91 -6.57
C TYR A 165 6.05 2.54 -6.41
N ASN A 166 5.31 1.48 -6.73
CA ASN A 166 5.85 0.13 -6.72
C ASN A 166 6.71 -0.05 -7.97
N LEU A 167 7.99 -0.37 -7.77
CA LEU A 167 8.91 -0.71 -8.86
C LEU A 167 8.66 -2.15 -9.33
N SER A 168 8.29 -3.03 -8.39
CA SER A 168 7.81 -4.39 -8.64
C SER A 168 6.40 -4.41 -9.25
N THR A 169 6.17 -5.32 -10.19
CA THR A 169 4.85 -5.66 -10.71
C THR A 169 4.00 -6.42 -9.69
N ILE A 170 2.68 -6.43 -9.88
CA ILE A 170 1.76 -7.17 -9.02
C ILE A 170 1.88 -8.69 -9.27
N PHE A 171 2.06 -9.08 -10.53
CA PHE A 171 2.24 -10.47 -10.96
C PHE A 171 3.66 -10.70 -11.49
N LYS A 172 4.17 -11.94 -11.36
CA LYS A 172 5.53 -12.31 -11.76
C LYS A 172 5.74 -12.10 -13.27
N ASP A 173 4.83 -12.65 -14.07
CA ASP A 173 4.89 -12.61 -15.54
C ASP A 173 3.73 -11.78 -16.11
N GLN A 174 3.81 -10.46 -15.95
CA GLN A 174 2.77 -9.54 -16.42
C GLN A 174 3.18 -8.82 -17.71
N TYR A 175 2.44 -9.05 -18.80
CA TYR A 175 2.57 -8.30 -20.06
C TYR A 175 1.23 -7.68 -20.46
N PRO A 176 1.13 -6.36 -20.68
CA PRO A 176 2.17 -5.35 -20.47
C PRO A 176 2.48 -5.12 -18.98
N ARG A 177 3.71 -4.68 -18.70
CA ARG A 177 4.18 -4.40 -17.33
C ARG A 177 3.36 -3.27 -16.71
N GLN A 178 2.61 -3.55 -15.64
CA GLN A 178 1.87 -2.54 -14.90
C GLN A 178 2.42 -2.39 -13.48
N ASN A 179 2.80 -1.16 -13.16
CA ASN A 179 3.29 -0.79 -11.85
C ASN A 179 2.19 -0.09 -11.06
N ASN A 180 2.10 -0.38 -9.76
CA ASN A 180 1.08 0.20 -8.90
C ASN A 180 1.52 1.56 -8.37
N ILE A 181 0.62 2.55 -8.42
CA ILE A 181 0.79 3.87 -7.82
C ILE A 181 -0.27 4.02 -6.74
N SER A 182 0.16 4.30 -5.51
CA SER A 182 -0.73 4.52 -4.37
C SER A 182 -0.61 5.95 -3.88
N LEU A 183 -1.74 6.65 -3.80
CA LEU A 183 -1.86 7.99 -3.23
C LEU A 183 -2.85 7.94 -2.08
N GLY A 184 -2.56 8.64 -0.99
CA GLY A 184 -3.53 8.73 0.09
C GLY A 184 -3.12 9.62 1.24
N LEU A 185 -3.92 9.56 2.30
CA LEU A 185 -3.65 10.22 3.56
C LEU A 185 -2.96 9.26 4.51
N ARG A 186 -2.00 9.80 5.26
CA ARG A 186 -1.22 9.15 6.29
C ARG A 186 -1.48 9.88 7.60
N PHE A 187 -1.70 9.10 8.65
CA PHE A 187 -1.81 9.57 10.02
C PHE A 187 -0.69 8.91 10.82
N ASP A 188 0.24 9.71 11.33
CA ASP A 188 1.25 9.27 12.29
C ASP A 188 0.76 9.66 13.68
N LEU A 189 0.57 8.67 14.56
CA LEU A 189 0.26 8.89 15.97
C LEU A 189 1.59 8.71 16.72
N ASP A 190 2.32 9.81 16.94
CA ASP A 190 3.59 9.85 17.70
C ASP A 190 3.36 9.99 19.22
#